data_AF-A0A660S389-F1
#
_entry.id   AF-A0A660S389-F1
#
_cell.length_a   1.000
_cell.length_b   1.000
_cell.length_c   1.000
_cell.angle_alpha   90.00
_cell.angle_beta   90.00
_cell.angle_gamma   90.00
#
_symmetry.space_group_name_H-M   'P 1'
#
loop_
_entity.id
_entity.type
_entity.pdbx_description
1 polymer ?
#
loop_
_entity_poly.entity_id
_entity_poly.type
_entity_poly.pdbx_seq_one_letter_code
_entity_poly.pdbx_strand_id
1 'polypeptide(L)'
;MILYYYPKNQKGLNDLIELRKNFNLVNIPLVLILDKLDSNFLLSISDWADDFFTLNKDLTEVFLRIEYSLKRIERISDNNPLTGLPGNISISKAIERVLKSSKPYAIAYVDLDNFKAYNDTYGFAQGDEMIKNLARILTYTVSEFSNNDYFVVHIGGDDFVFIVPLEKIETISKEIIKRFNTLIPSFLHKKDLERGYFISLNRVRETSKIPLPSLSIAIIPVYKNKFKHIGEISARATEIKRLIKTLEGSNYFIDRRK
;
A
#
# COMPACT_ATOMS: atom_id res chain seq x y z
N MET A 1 12.36 -4.35 17.38
CA MET A 1 13.39 -3.42 17.89
C MET A 1 13.99 -4.02 19.15
N ILE A 2 15.31 -3.95 19.30
CA ILE A 2 16.07 -4.43 20.45
C ILE A 2 16.66 -3.20 21.14
N LEU A 3 16.43 -3.07 22.45
CA LEU A 3 17.09 -2.09 23.29
C LEU A 3 18.24 -2.78 24.02
N TYR A 4 19.47 -2.31 23.84
CA TYR A 4 20.64 -2.92 24.45
C TYR A 4 21.37 -1.95 25.37
N TYR A 5 21.46 -2.29 26.65
CA TYR A 5 22.19 -1.48 27.62
C TYR A 5 23.68 -1.86 27.65
N TYR A 6 24.53 -0.92 27.25
CA TYR A 6 25.98 -1.00 27.27
C TYR A 6 26.53 -0.02 28.32
N PRO A 7 27.50 -0.42 29.18
CA PRO A 7 28.47 -1.51 28.98
C PRO A 7 28.17 -2.81 29.74
N LYS A 8 26.98 -2.98 30.32
CA LYS A 8 26.66 -4.09 31.25
C LYS A 8 27.05 -5.49 30.76
N ASN A 9 27.02 -5.74 29.44
CA ASN A 9 27.52 -6.98 28.85
C ASN A 9 28.14 -6.72 27.45
N GLN A 10 29.44 -6.48 27.38
CA GLN A 10 30.09 -6.20 26.08
C GLN A 10 30.09 -7.42 25.14
N LYS A 11 30.30 -8.63 25.67
CA LYS A 11 30.32 -9.87 24.88
C LYS A 11 28.95 -10.14 24.24
N GLY A 12 27.88 -9.94 24.99
CA GLY A 12 26.52 -10.13 24.49
C GLY A 12 26.13 -9.16 23.36
N LEU A 13 26.72 -7.96 23.32
CA LEU A 13 26.53 -7.05 22.18
C LEU A 13 27.19 -7.60 20.92
N ASN A 14 28.42 -8.12 21.03
CA ASN A 14 29.10 -8.74 19.89
C ASN A 14 28.36 -9.97 19.38
N ASP A 15 27.87 -10.83 20.29
CA ASP A 15 27.06 -11.99 19.93
C ASP A 15 25.76 -11.56 19.21
N LEU A 16 25.13 -10.47 19.68
CA LEU A 16 23.93 -9.92 19.05
C LEU A 16 24.24 -9.36 17.64
N ILE A 17 25.34 -8.64 17.48
CA ILE A 17 25.79 -8.13 16.18
C ILE A 17 26.05 -9.30 15.23
N GLU A 18 26.71 -10.36 15.71
CA GLU A 18 26.96 -11.57 14.91
C GLU A 18 25.66 -12.27 14.50
N LEU A 19 24.67 -12.35 15.41
CA LEU A 19 23.34 -12.85 15.07
C LEU A 19 22.65 -11.97 14.02
N ARG A 20 22.80 -10.64 14.10
CA ARG A 20 22.25 -9.70 13.10
C ARG A 20 22.91 -9.80 11.72
N LYS A 21 24.12 -10.36 11.61
CA LYS A 21 24.72 -10.70 10.31
C LYS A 21 23.95 -11.80 9.58
N ASN A 22 23.11 -12.56 10.27
CA ASN A 22 22.19 -13.50 9.63
C ASN A 22 21.15 -12.72 8.79
N PHE A 23 20.96 -13.14 7.53
CA PHE A 23 20.02 -12.51 6.58
C PHE A 23 18.61 -12.30 7.14
N ASN A 24 18.16 -13.17 8.06
CA ASN A 24 16.82 -13.08 8.64
C ASN A 24 16.69 -12.02 9.75
N LEU A 25 17.80 -11.59 10.36
CA LEU A 25 17.80 -10.71 11.54
C LEU A 25 18.38 -9.31 11.26
N VAL A 26 18.95 -9.11 10.06
CA VAL A 26 19.57 -7.83 9.65
C VAL A 26 18.63 -6.64 9.81
N ASN A 27 17.33 -6.85 9.58
CA ASN A 27 16.30 -5.80 9.61
C ASN A 27 15.74 -5.48 11.01
N ILE A 28 16.16 -6.18 12.07
CA ILE A 28 15.67 -5.89 13.43
C ILE A 28 16.40 -4.65 13.97
N PRO A 29 15.72 -3.53 14.23
CA PRO A 29 16.40 -2.31 14.68
C PRO A 29 17.06 -2.51 16.05
N LEU A 30 18.31 -2.08 16.22
CA LEU A 30 19.07 -2.09 17.47
C LEU A 30 19.30 -0.67 17.95
N VAL A 31 18.84 -0.37 19.15
CA VAL A 31 19.06 0.91 19.81
C VAL A 31 19.88 0.71 21.07
N LEU A 32 20.96 1.48 21.21
CA LEU A 32 21.88 1.37 22.34
C LEU A 32 21.54 2.35 23.44
N ILE A 33 21.64 1.87 24.68
CA ILE A 33 21.54 2.70 25.88
C ILE A 33 22.93 2.71 26.52
N LEU A 34 23.53 3.90 26.64
CA LEU A 34 24.90 4.11 27.08
C LEU A 34 24.92 4.84 28.42
N ASP A 35 25.82 4.50 29.35
CA ASP A 35 26.01 5.33 30.55
C ASP A 35 26.64 6.69 30.21
N LYS A 36 27.56 6.69 29.24
CA LYS A 36 28.29 7.87 28.77
C LYS A 36 28.48 7.80 27.26
N LEU A 37 28.49 8.96 26.62
CA LEU A 37 28.74 9.07 25.19
C LEU A 37 30.22 8.79 24.90
N ASP A 38 30.48 7.75 24.09
CA ASP A 38 31.78 7.38 23.57
C ASP A 38 31.72 7.32 22.04
N SER A 39 32.24 8.37 21.40
CA SER A 39 32.18 8.52 19.95
C SER A 39 32.99 7.46 19.20
N ASN A 40 34.12 7.00 19.76
CA ASN A 40 34.96 6.00 19.09
C ASN A 40 34.27 4.65 19.07
N PHE A 41 33.63 4.28 20.18
CA PHE A 41 32.79 3.11 20.23
C PHE A 41 31.62 3.22 19.26
N LEU A 42 30.85 4.31 19.29
CA LEU A 42 29.70 4.49 18.40
C LEU A 42 30.07 4.44 16.91
N LEU A 43 31.23 4.97 16.52
CA LEU A 43 31.72 4.88 15.15
C LEU A 43 32.04 3.44 14.75
N SER A 44 32.61 2.62 15.66
CA SER A 44 33.02 1.24 15.35
C SER A 44 31.85 0.28 15.12
N ILE A 45 30.66 0.63 15.58
CA ILE A 45 29.43 -0.16 15.47
C ILE A 45 28.32 0.55 14.67
N SER A 46 28.66 1.65 13.98
CA SER A 46 27.69 2.50 13.27
C SER A 46 26.89 1.77 12.19
N ASP A 47 27.46 0.74 11.56
CA ASP A 47 26.75 -0.11 10.58
C ASP A 47 25.70 -1.03 11.22
N TRP A 48 25.78 -1.25 12.54
CA TRP A 48 25.01 -2.26 13.27
C TRP A 48 24.08 -1.68 14.33
N ALA A 49 24.16 -0.39 14.62
CA ALA A 49 23.28 0.30 15.56
C ALA A 49 22.47 1.36 14.82
N ASP A 50 21.15 1.32 15.01
CA ASP A 50 20.20 2.19 14.33
C ASP A 50 20.00 3.52 15.08
N ASP A 51 20.21 3.54 16.40
CA ASP A 51 20.15 4.74 17.25
C ASP A 51 20.87 4.50 18.59
N PHE A 52 21.12 5.56 19.36
CA PHE A 52 21.69 5.47 20.72
C PHE A 52 21.25 6.60 21.64
N PHE A 53 21.12 6.32 22.94
CA PHE A 53 20.78 7.30 23.99
C PHE A 53 21.70 7.14 25.19
N THR A 54 21.93 8.24 25.92
CA THR A 54 22.67 8.21 27.18
C THR A 54 21.73 8.20 28.38
N LEU A 55 21.98 7.32 29.35
CA LEU A 55 21.20 7.13 30.59
C LEU A 55 21.39 8.28 31.60
N ASN A 56 22.27 9.23 31.29
CA ASN A 56 22.50 10.44 32.08
C ASN A 56 21.40 11.51 31.94
N LYS A 57 20.26 11.14 31.32
CA LYS A 57 19.14 12.03 31.05
C LYS A 57 17.87 11.53 31.74
N ASP A 58 16.92 12.46 31.90
CA ASP A 58 15.55 12.19 32.35
C ASP A 58 14.97 10.95 31.63
N LEU A 59 14.40 10.02 32.40
CA LEU A 59 13.72 8.82 31.89
C LEU A 59 12.63 9.17 30.87
N THR A 60 12.02 10.35 31.02
CA THR A 60 11.06 10.91 30.08
C THR A 60 11.66 11.10 28.68
N GLU A 61 12.92 11.55 28.56
CA GLU A 61 13.59 11.70 27.28
C GLU A 61 13.81 10.33 26.62
N VAL A 62 14.29 9.34 27.40
CA VAL A 62 14.52 7.97 26.90
C VAL A 62 13.21 7.37 26.38
N PHE A 63 12.12 7.53 27.13
CA PHE A 63 10.80 7.09 26.72
C PHE A 63 10.34 7.76 25.41
N LEU A 64 10.42 9.09 25.32
CA LEU A 64 10.01 9.83 24.12
C LEU A 64 10.82 9.43 22.88
N ARG A 65 12.11 9.15 23.04
CA ARG A 65 12.95 8.71 21.93
C ARG A 65 12.58 7.31 21.43
N ILE A 66 12.32 6.37 22.35
CA ILE A 66 11.78 5.04 22.01
C ILE A 66 10.47 5.19 21.23
N GLU A 67 9.54 6.01 21.74
CA GLU A 67 8.26 6.30 21.10
C GLU A 67 8.42 6.89 19.69
N TYR A 68 9.37 7.81 19.49
CA TYR A 68 9.63 8.41 18.18
C TYR A 68 10.28 7.44 17.19
N SER A 69 11.20 6.59 17.64
CA SER A 69 11.81 5.55 16.79
C SER A 69 10.78 4.51 16.37
N LEU A 70 9.88 4.09 17.27
CA LEU A 70 8.74 3.23 16.93
C LEU A 70 7.81 3.90 15.90
N LYS A 71 7.42 5.16 16.11
CA LYS A 71 6.61 5.91 15.13
C LYS A 71 7.29 6.06 13.78
N ARG A 72 8.62 6.16 13.74
CA ARG A 72 9.39 6.24 12.49
C ARG A 72 9.36 4.91 11.73
N ILE A 73 9.55 3.79 12.45
CA ILE A 73 9.42 2.44 11.89
C ILE A 73 8.01 2.23 11.34
N GLU A 74 6.97 2.61 12.09
CA GLU A 74 5.57 2.50 11.63
C GLU A 74 5.32 3.32 10.36
N ARG A 75 5.83 4.55 10.28
CA ARG A 75 5.66 5.42 9.10
C ARG A 75 6.36 4.88 7.86
N ILE A 76 7.52 4.26 8.01
CA ILE A 76 8.29 3.70 6.90
C ILE A 76 7.72 2.35 6.47
N SER A 77 7.27 1.53 7.42
CA SER A 77 6.78 0.18 7.16
C SER A 77 5.40 0.11 6.53
N ASP A 78 4.61 1.18 6.60
CA ASP A 78 3.24 1.15 6.07
C ASP A 78 3.17 1.39 4.56
N ASN A 79 4.18 2.01 3.95
CA ASN A 79 4.14 2.28 2.52
C ASN A 79 4.36 1.00 1.70
N ASN A 80 3.60 0.84 0.64
CA ASN A 80 3.78 -0.24 -0.32
C ASN A 80 5.13 -0.06 -1.05
N PRO A 81 6.03 -1.07 -1.02
CA PRO A 81 7.40 -0.93 -1.51
C PRO A 81 7.51 -0.72 -3.03
N LEU A 82 6.52 -1.18 -3.79
CA LEU A 82 6.53 -1.10 -5.26
C LEU A 82 6.11 0.29 -5.77
N THR A 83 5.16 0.91 -5.08
CA THR A 83 4.51 2.16 -5.53
C THR A 83 4.82 3.37 -4.67
N GLY A 84 5.32 3.15 -3.44
CA GLY A 84 5.52 4.19 -2.43
C GLY A 84 4.22 4.74 -1.83
N LEU A 85 3.05 4.25 -2.25
CA LEU A 85 1.76 4.68 -1.72
C LEU A 85 1.54 4.16 -0.29
N PRO A 86 0.75 4.85 0.54
CA PRO A 86 0.34 4.36 1.84
C PRO A 86 -0.31 2.96 1.74
N GLY A 87 -0.16 2.15 2.79
CA GLY A 87 -0.69 0.78 2.86
C GLY A 87 -1.78 0.59 3.91
N ASN A 88 -1.78 -0.60 4.53
CA ASN A 88 -2.92 -1.12 5.30
C ASN A 88 -3.20 -0.37 6.62
N ILE A 89 -2.19 0.20 7.26
CA ILE A 89 -2.38 0.96 8.49
C ILE A 89 -3.00 2.33 8.14
N SER A 90 -2.55 2.96 7.05
CA SER A 90 -3.06 4.25 6.59
C SER A 90 -4.51 4.20 6.13
N ILE A 91 -4.94 3.15 5.41
CA ILE A 91 -6.35 3.02 5.01
C ILE A 91 -7.29 2.97 6.21
N SER A 92 -6.92 2.24 7.26
CA SER A 92 -7.75 2.12 8.47
C SER A 92 -7.96 3.50 9.11
N LYS A 93 -6.89 4.27 9.27
CA LYS A 93 -6.94 5.65 9.78
C LYS A 93 -7.75 6.60 8.87
N ALA A 94 -7.60 6.46 7.56
CA ALA A 94 -8.34 7.29 6.59
C ALA A 94 -9.85 7.00 6.63
N ILE A 95 -10.24 5.73 6.71
CA ILE A 95 -11.65 5.34 6.82
C ILE A 95 -12.25 5.81 8.15
N GLU A 96 -11.53 5.68 9.27
CA GLU A 96 -12.00 6.23 10.55
C GLU A 96 -12.24 7.74 10.49
N ARG A 97 -11.36 8.49 9.82
CA ARG A 97 -11.53 9.94 9.62
C ARG A 97 -12.79 10.24 8.81
N VAL A 98 -13.06 9.45 7.77
CA VAL A 98 -14.26 9.58 6.93
C VAL A 98 -15.54 9.26 7.72
N LEU A 99 -15.54 8.18 8.50
CA LEU A 99 -16.68 7.77 9.33
C LEU A 99 -17.06 8.83 10.38
N LYS A 100 -16.07 9.57 10.90
CA LYS A 100 -16.27 10.67 11.85
C LYS A 100 -16.65 12.00 11.19
N SER A 101 -16.54 12.11 9.86
CA SER A 101 -16.81 13.34 9.14
C SER A 101 -18.31 13.61 8.99
N SER A 102 -18.69 14.89 9.02
CA SER A 102 -20.03 15.34 8.65
C SER A 102 -20.21 15.47 7.13
N LYS A 103 -19.10 15.60 6.38
CA LYS A 103 -19.09 15.70 4.92
C LYS A 103 -19.21 14.30 4.29
N PRO A 104 -20.01 14.11 3.23
CA PRO A 104 -20.09 12.83 2.54
C PRO A 104 -18.83 12.55 1.72
N TYR A 105 -18.35 11.31 1.79
CA TYR A 105 -17.21 10.82 1.01
C TYR A 105 -17.62 9.57 0.23
N ALA A 106 -16.78 9.19 -0.73
CA ALA A 106 -16.82 7.90 -1.37
C ALA A 106 -15.49 7.17 -1.13
N ILE A 107 -15.57 5.88 -0.81
CA ILE A 107 -14.43 4.98 -0.77
C ILE A 107 -14.51 4.08 -2.00
N ALA A 108 -13.49 4.12 -2.84
CA ALA A 108 -13.43 3.36 -4.08
C ALA A 108 -12.32 2.33 -4.04
N TYR A 109 -12.67 1.06 -4.18
CA TYR A 109 -11.75 -0.05 -4.31
C TYR A 109 -11.51 -0.32 -5.79
N VAL A 110 -10.25 -0.27 -6.20
CA VAL A 110 -9.80 -0.46 -7.58
C VAL A 110 -9.00 -1.74 -7.67
N ASP A 111 -9.24 -2.52 -8.72
CA ASP A 111 -8.68 -3.86 -8.93
C ASP A 111 -8.36 -4.02 -10.42
N LEU A 112 -7.23 -4.68 -10.74
CA LEU A 112 -6.85 -5.01 -12.12
C LEU A 112 -7.42 -6.38 -12.50
N ASP A 113 -8.37 -6.38 -13.43
CA ASP A 113 -8.95 -7.63 -13.89
C ASP A 113 -7.94 -8.46 -14.68
N ASN A 114 -7.96 -9.76 -14.45
CA ASN A 114 -7.09 -10.75 -15.09
C ASN A 114 -5.57 -10.55 -14.84
N PHE A 115 -5.18 -9.76 -13.84
CA PHE A 115 -3.78 -9.40 -13.60
C PHE A 115 -2.84 -10.60 -13.37
N LYS A 116 -3.32 -11.64 -12.67
CA LYS A 116 -2.53 -12.86 -12.48
C LYS A 116 -2.21 -13.55 -13.81
N ALA A 117 -3.21 -13.74 -14.67
CA ALA A 117 -3.01 -14.35 -15.98
C ALA A 117 -2.11 -13.47 -16.88
N TYR A 118 -2.22 -12.15 -16.73
CA TYR A 118 -1.32 -11.20 -17.37
C TYR A 118 0.13 -11.42 -16.92
N ASN A 119 0.41 -11.52 -15.61
CA ASN A 119 1.75 -11.80 -15.09
C ASN A 119 2.31 -13.14 -15.58
N ASP A 120 1.47 -14.17 -15.63
CA ASP A 120 1.84 -15.49 -16.14
C ASP A 120 2.24 -15.44 -17.64
N THR A 121 1.75 -14.44 -18.39
CA THR A 121 1.96 -14.32 -19.85
C THR A 121 3.06 -13.31 -20.20
N TYR A 122 3.07 -12.13 -19.58
CA TYR A 122 3.96 -11.00 -19.89
C TYR A 122 5.12 -10.85 -18.89
N GLY A 123 5.10 -11.61 -17.79
CA GLY A 123 6.13 -11.60 -16.76
C GLY A 123 5.93 -10.52 -15.68
N PHE A 124 6.45 -10.80 -14.48
CA PHE A 124 6.31 -9.94 -13.30
C PHE A 124 6.88 -8.53 -13.50
N ALA A 125 7.99 -8.38 -14.23
CA ALA A 125 8.57 -7.06 -14.48
C ALA A 125 7.60 -6.12 -15.22
N GLN A 126 6.88 -6.65 -16.21
CA GLN A 126 5.87 -5.87 -16.94
C GLN A 126 4.61 -5.63 -16.09
N GLY A 127 4.25 -6.59 -15.23
CA GLY A 127 3.19 -6.44 -14.23
C GLY A 127 3.47 -5.32 -13.23
N ASP A 128 4.68 -5.29 -12.69
CA ASP A 128 5.15 -4.27 -11.75
C ASP A 128 5.09 -2.87 -12.37
N GLU A 129 5.48 -2.73 -13.64
CA GLU A 129 5.35 -1.46 -14.36
C GLU A 129 3.88 -1.07 -14.59
N MET A 130 2.97 -2.03 -14.82
CA MET A 130 1.54 -1.75 -14.92
C MET A 130 0.99 -1.22 -13.59
N ILE A 131 1.33 -1.87 -12.48
CA ILE A 131 0.96 -1.44 -11.12
C ILE A 131 1.47 -0.03 -10.84
N LYS A 132 2.75 0.25 -11.12
CA LYS A 132 3.34 1.59 -10.91
C LYS A 132 2.62 2.66 -11.72
N ASN A 133 2.27 2.38 -12.97
CA ASN A 133 1.55 3.36 -13.78
C ASN A 133 0.09 3.54 -13.36
N LEU A 134 -0.59 2.47 -12.93
CA LEU A 134 -1.91 2.59 -12.30
C LEU A 134 -1.83 3.48 -11.05
N ALA A 135 -0.84 3.27 -10.17
CA ALA A 135 -0.62 4.09 -8.99
C ALA A 135 -0.45 5.58 -9.34
N ARG A 136 0.31 5.89 -10.40
CA ARG A 136 0.47 7.26 -10.92
C ARG A 136 -0.84 7.84 -11.46
N ILE A 137 -1.60 7.06 -12.24
CA ILE A 137 -2.91 7.47 -12.76
C ILE A 137 -3.85 7.81 -11.62
N LEU A 138 -3.98 6.92 -10.62
CA LEU A 138 -4.83 7.15 -9.45
C LEU A 138 -4.41 8.41 -8.70
N THR A 139 -3.13 8.54 -8.37
CA THR A 139 -2.61 9.66 -7.58
C THR A 139 -2.81 10.99 -8.28
N TYR A 140 -2.43 11.08 -9.56
CA TYR A 140 -2.58 12.33 -10.32
C TYR A 140 -4.05 12.68 -10.51
N THR A 141 -4.88 11.73 -10.92
CA THR A 141 -6.29 12.02 -11.23
C THR A 141 -7.01 12.45 -9.97
N VAL A 142 -6.82 11.73 -8.87
CA VAL A 142 -7.46 12.07 -7.60
C VAL A 142 -7.01 13.44 -7.09
N SER A 143 -5.72 13.78 -7.21
CA SER A 143 -5.20 15.07 -6.75
C SER A 143 -5.72 16.25 -7.57
N GLU A 144 -5.81 16.08 -8.90
CA GLU A 144 -6.31 17.08 -9.84
C GLU A 144 -7.75 17.53 -9.53
N PHE A 145 -8.62 16.61 -9.10
CA PHE A 145 -10.04 16.90 -8.89
C PHE A 145 -10.45 17.18 -7.43
N SER A 146 -9.55 16.98 -6.46
CA SER A 146 -9.93 16.94 -5.03
C SER A 146 -9.25 17.97 -4.12
N ASN A 147 -8.42 18.88 -4.64
CA ASN A 147 -7.84 20.00 -3.89
C ASN A 147 -7.30 19.62 -2.48
N ASN A 148 -6.50 18.55 -2.39
CA ASN A 148 -5.94 17.95 -1.15
C ASN A 148 -6.93 17.26 -0.20
N ASP A 149 -8.23 17.21 -0.50
CA ASP A 149 -9.22 16.44 0.28
C ASP A 149 -9.35 15.01 -0.26
N TYR A 150 -8.24 14.26 -0.28
CA TYR A 150 -8.21 12.91 -0.83
C TYR A 150 -7.20 11.98 -0.15
N PHE A 151 -7.38 10.68 -0.34
CA PHE A 151 -6.41 9.65 0.02
C PHE A 151 -6.30 8.63 -1.12
N VAL A 152 -5.08 8.15 -1.37
CA VAL A 152 -4.80 7.04 -2.30
C VAL A 152 -3.90 6.04 -1.57
N VAL A 153 -4.23 4.77 -1.67
CA VAL A 153 -3.62 3.66 -0.93
C VAL A 153 -3.37 2.50 -1.89
N HIS A 154 -2.26 1.80 -1.70
CA HIS A 154 -2.00 0.50 -2.34
C HIS A 154 -1.91 -0.59 -1.26
N ILE A 155 -2.93 -1.43 -1.19
CA ILE A 155 -3.09 -2.50 -0.18
C ILE A 155 -2.06 -3.61 -0.41
N GLY A 156 -1.92 -4.05 -1.66
CA GLY A 156 -0.97 -5.08 -2.08
C GLY A 156 -1.42 -5.74 -3.39
N GLY A 157 -0.49 -6.35 -4.12
CA GLY A 157 -0.77 -6.95 -5.42
C GLY A 157 -1.31 -5.92 -6.41
N ASP A 158 -2.55 -6.13 -6.84
CA ASP A 158 -3.34 -5.28 -7.74
C ASP A 158 -4.47 -4.51 -7.04
N ASP A 159 -4.53 -4.54 -5.71
CA ASP A 159 -5.57 -3.89 -4.92
C ASP A 159 -5.20 -2.45 -4.52
N PHE A 160 -5.97 -1.49 -5.01
CA PHE A 160 -5.86 -0.08 -4.65
C PHE A 160 -7.14 0.45 -4.02
N VAL A 161 -7.01 1.49 -3.21
CA VAL A 161 -8.15 2.24 -2.67
C VAL A 161 -7.90 3.72 -2.80
N PHE A 162 -8.94 4.46 -3.17
CA PHE A 162 -8.92 5.91 -3.04
C PHE A 162 -10.18 6.44 -2.37
N ILE A 163 -10.04 7.57 -1.70
CA ILE A 163 -11.11 8.24 -0.96
C ILE A 163 -11.17 9.69 -1.42
N VAL A 164 -12.36 10.14 -1.79
CA VAL A 164 -12.63 11.49 -2.31
C VAL A 164 -13.99 11.98 -1.84
N PRO A 165 -14.29 13.29 -1.93
CA PRO A 165 -15.63 13.81 -1.70
C PRO A 165 -16.65 13.11 -2.60
N LEU A 166 -17.82 12.79 -2.05
CA LEU A 166 -18.82 11.98 -2.76
C LEU A 166 -19.23 12.61 -4.10
N GLU A 167 -19.29 13.92 -4.18
CA GLU A 167 -19.65 14.66 -5.39
C GLU A 167 -18.60 14.56 -6.53
N LYS A 168 -17.37 14.14 -6.22
CA LYS A 168 -16.27 14.02 -7.20
C LYS A 168 -16.08 12.61 -7.74
N ILE A 169 -16.62 11.60 -7.06
CA ILE A 169 -16.25 10.21 -7.31
C ILE A 169 -16.50 9.77 -8.75
N GLU A 170 -17.65 10.14 -9.32
CA GLU A 170 -18.02 9.68 -10.65
C GLU A 170 -17.13 10.28 -11.74
N THR A 171 -16.81 11.58 -11.64
CA THR A 171 -15.89 12.26 -12.56
C THR A 171 -14.49 11.64 -12.47
N ILE A 172 -14.00 11.41 -11.26
CA ILE A 172 -12.68 10.83 -11.02
C ILE A 172 -12.60 9.39 -11.55
N SER A 173 -13.60 8.54 -11.27
CA SER A 173 -13.64 7.16 -11.77
C SER A 173 -13.65 7.08 -13.29
N LYS A 174 -14.42 7.94 -13.97
CA LYS A 174 -14.44 8.02 -15.43
C LYS A 174 -13.07 8.42 -16.00
N GLU A 175 -12.43 9.41 -15.40
CA GLU A 175 -11.13 9.88 -15.88
C GLU A 175 -10.01 8.86 -15.61
N ILE A 176 -10.03 8.16 -14.47
CA ILE A 176 -9.12 7.03 -14.18
C ILE A 176 -9.26 5.95 -15.25
N ILE A 177 -10.49 5.52 -15.55
CA ILE A 177 -10.77 4.49 -16.57
C ILE A 177 -10.26 4.95 -17.93
N LYS A 178 -10.55 6.18 -18.33
CA LYS A 178 -10.11 6.75 -19.61
C LYS A 178 -8.58 6.74 -19.74
N ARG A 179 -7.86 7.22 -18.73
CA ARG A 179 -6.39 7.27 -18.71
C ARG A 179 -5.78 5.88 -18.73
N PHE A 180 -6.35 4.97 -17.95
CA PHE A 180 -5.91 3.58 -17.94
C PHE A 180 -6.10 2.90 -19.30
N ASN A 181 -7.28 3.04 -19.91
CA ASN A 181 -7.56 2.48 -21.23
C ASN A 181 -6.65 3.07 -22.33
N THR A 182 -6.22 4.33 -22.18
CA THR A 182 -5.24 4.95 -23.09
C THR A 182 -3.84 4.34 -22.93
N LEU A 183 -3.49 3.93 -21.71
CA LEU A 183 -2.19 3.36 -21.39
C LEU A 183 -2.08 1.87 -21.73
N ILE A 184 -3.14 1.09 -21.51
CA ILE A 184 -3.11 -0.38 -21.64
C ILE A 184 -2.50 -0.91 -22.96
N PRO A 185 -2.74 -0.31 -24.13
CA PRO A 185 -2.13 -0.78 -25.37
C PRO A 185 -0.59 -0.84 -25.35
N SER A 186 0.09 0.01 -24.57
CA SER A 186 1.56 -0.03 -24.47
C SER A 186 2.09 -1.22 -23.66
N PHE A 187 1.21 -1.93 -22.95
CA PHE A 187 1.53 -3.09 -22.12
C PHE A 187 1.25 -4.43 -22.81
N LEU A 188 0.70 -4.40 -24.02
CA LEU A 188 0.23 -5.59 -24.72
C LEU A 188 0.96 -5.76 -26.05
N HIS A 189 1.13 -7.00 -26.49
CA HIS A 189 1.64 -7.24 -27.84
C HIS A 189 0.58 -6.87 -28.88
N LYS A 190 1.01 -6.33 -30.02
CA LYS A 190 0.13 -5.94 -31.13
C LYS A 190 -0.86 -7.04 -31.54
N LYS A 191 -0.39 -8.30 -31.60
CA LYS A 191 -1.21 -9.47 -31.91
C LYS A 191 -2.34 -9.72 -30.91
N ASP A 192 -2.16 -9.39 -29.63
CA ASP A 192 -3.16 -9.60 -28.58
C ASP A 192 -4.20 -8.46 -28.61
N LEU A 193 -3.75 -7.24 -28.91
CA LEU A 193 -4.62 -6.08 -29.15
C LEU A 193 -5.56 -6.29 -30.33
N GLU A 194 -5.03 -6.75 -31.47
CA GLU A 194 -5.84 -7.03 -32.67
C GLU A 194 -6.90 -8.12 -32.44
N ARG A 195 -6.61 -9.08 -31.55
CA ARG A 195 -7.54 -10.16 -31.18
C ARG A 195 -8.54 -9.76 -30.09
N GLY A 196 -8.25 -8.73 -29.30
CA GLY A 196 -9.05 -8.35 -28.14
C GLY A 196 -8.90 -9.27 -26.92
N TYR A 197 -7.93 -10.19 -26.93
CA TYR A 197 -7.61 -11.10 -25.83
C TYR A 197 -6.17 -11.59 -25.94
N PHE A 198 -5.57 -11.98 -24.82
CA PHE A 198 -4.29 -12.69 -24.79
C PHE A 198 -4.49 -14.17 -24.45
N ILE A 199 -3.53 -15.01 -24.82
CA ILE A 199 -3.57 -16.44 -24.52
C ILE A 199 -2.70 -16.70 -23.30
N SER A 200 -3.31 -17.28 -22.27
CA SER A 200 -2.60 -17.72 -21.06
C SER A 200 -2.63 -19.26 -20.99
N LEU A 201 -1.54 -19.84 -20.48
CA LEU A 201 -1.41 -21.27 -20.23
C LEU A 201 -1.73 -21.55 -18.77
N ASN A 202 -2.68 -22.43 -18.51
CA ASN A 202 -2.91 -22.90 -17.15
C ASN A 202 -1.79 -23.87 -16.71
N ARG A 203 -1.79 -24.27 -15.43
CA ARG A 203 -0.79 -25.20 -14.85
C ARG A 203 -0.77 -26.59 -15.54
N VAL A 204 -1.80 -26.93 -16.31
CA VAL A 204 -1.97 -28.20 -17.03
C VAL A 204 -1.64 -28.03 -18.54
N ARG A 205 -1.08 -26.88 -18.94
CA ARG A 205 -0.73 -26.51 -20.33
C ARG A 205 -1.92 -26.38 -21.29
N GLU A 206 -3.12 -26.20 -20.77
CA GLU A 206 -4.27 -25.85 -21.61
C GLU A 206 -4.27 -24.35 -21.86
N THR A 207 -4.66 -23.97 -23.08
CA THR A 207 -4.73 -22.56 -23.49
C THR A 207 -6.11 -21.99 -23.18
N SER A 208 -6.13 -20.86 -22.49
CA SER A 208 -7.36 -20.09 -22.22
C SER A 208 -7.26 -18.72 -22.87
N LYS A 209 -8.38 -18.26 -23.45
CA LYS A 209 -8.52 -16.88 -23.94
C LYS A 209 -8.85 -16.00 -22.75
N ILE A 210 -8.00 -15.03 -22.47
CA ILE A 210 -8.16 -14.11 -21.34
C ILE A 210 -8.43 -12.71 -21.89
N PRO A 211 -9.53 -12.04 -21.48
CA PRO A 211 -9.79 -10.66 -21.87
C PRO A 211 -8.61 -9.75 -21.53
N LEU A 212 -8.44 -8.68 -22.32
CA LEU A 212 -7.39 -7.70 -22.05
C LEU A 212 -7.53 -7.10 -20.64
N PRO A 213 -6.42 -6.71 -19.99
CA PRO A 213 -6.46 -6.07 -18.68
C PRO A 213 -7.41 -4.86 -18.65
N SER A 214 -8.22 -4.80 -17.60
CA SER A 214 -9.21 -3.74 -17.35
C SER A 214 -9.26 -3.37 -15.87
N LEU A 215 -9.95 -2.29 -15.54
CA LEU A 215 -10.18 -1.87 -14.16
C LEU A 215 -11.59 -2.13 -13.67
N SER A 216 -11.68 -2.69 -12.48
CA SER A 216 -12.93 -2.78 -11.72
C SER A 216 -12.90 -1.80 -10.54
N ILE A 217 -13.82 -0.81 -10.51
CA ILE A 217 -13.89 0.21 -9.46
C ILE A 217 -15.18 0.10 -8.64
N ALA A 218 -15.10 -0.51 -7.46
CA ALA A 218 -16.21 -0.65 -6.51
C ALA A 218 -16.30 0.56 -5.57
N ILE A 219 -17.38 1.34 -5.70
CA ILE A 219 -17.57 2.61 -4.99
C ILE A 219 -18.60 2.46 -3.88
N ILE A 220 -18.19 2.80 -2.66
CA ILE A 220 -19.03 2.78 -1.46
C ILE A 220 -19.24 4.23 -0.98
N PRO A 221 -20.43 4.82 -1.19
CA PRO A 221 -20.79 6.11 -0.61
C PRO A 221 -20.87 6.00 0.92
N VAL A 222 -20.20 6.93 1.61
CA VAL A 222 -20.19 7.06 3.06
C VAL A 222 -20.83 8.39 3.45
N TYR A 223 -21.93 8.31 4.17
CA TYR A 223 -22.59 9.43 4.84
C TYR A 223 -22.59 9.21 6.35
N LYS A 224 -22.82 10.29 7.09
CA LYS A 224 -22.91 10.26 8.56
C LYS A 224 -23.85 9.15 9.02
N ASN A 225 -23.38 8.34 9.97
CA ASN A 225 -24.11 7.21 10.58
C ASN A 225 -24.47 6.04 9.63
N LYS A 226 -24.00 6.02 8.37
CA LYS A 226 -24.27 4.88 7.47
C LYS A 226 -23.63 3.58 7.96
N PHE A 227 -22.39 3.69 8.40
CA PHE A 227 -21.55 2.57 8.78
C PHE A 227 -21.03 2.79 10.19
N LYS A 228 -20.95 1.72 10.99
CA LYS A 228 -20.45 1.80 12.37
C LYS A 228 -18.96 1.54 12.48
N HIS A 229 -18.42 0.68 11.62
CA HIS A 229 -17.02 0.28 11.64
C HIS A 229 -16.55 -0.14 10.24
N ILE A 230 -15.22 -0.19 10.05
CA ILE A 230 -14.56 -0.49 8.76
C ILE A 230 -14.99 -1.83 8.15
N GLY A 231 -15.31 -2.84 8.97
CA GLY A 231 -15.73 -4.16 8.51
C GLY A 231 -16.98 -4.15 7.62
N GLU A 232 -17.94 -3.27 7.92
CA GLU A 232 -19.16 -3.12 7.11
C GLU A 232 -18.82 -2.58 5.71
N ILE A 233 -17.89 -1.62 5.61
CA ILE A 233 -17.44 -1.05 4.34
C ILE A 233 -16.72 -2.13 3.50
N SER A 234 -15.82 -2.88 4.11
CA SER A 234 -15.08 -3.96 3.43
C SER A 234 -16.00 -5.07 2.91
N ALA A 235 -17.02 -5.44 3.69
CA ALA A 235 -18.03 -6.42 3.26
C ALA A 235 -18.81 -5.92 2.04
N ARG A 236 -19.28 -4.66 2.08
CA ARG A 236 -19.98 -4.03 0.93
C ARG A 236 -19.08 -3.96 -0.30
N ALA A 237 -17.83 -3.55 -0.14
CA ALA A 237 -16.86 -3.48 -1.23
C ALA A 237 -16.65 -4.85 -1.90
N THR A 238 -16.57 -5.93 -1.11
CA THR A 238 -16.43 -7.29 -1.62
C THR A 238 -17.63 -7.73 -2.46
N GLU A 239 -18.85 -7.42 -2.00
CA GLU A 239 -20.07 -7.71 -2.76
C GLU A 239 -20.10 -6.96 -4.10
N ILE A 240 -19.78 -5.66 -4.08
CA ILE A 240 -19.77 -4.83 -5.30
C ILE A 240 -18.67 -5.29 -6.26
N LYS A 241 -17.47 -5.60 -5.76
CA LYS A 241 -16.37 -6.14 -6.59
C LYS A 241 -16.80 -7.40 -7.36
N ARG A 242 -17.52 -8.32 -6.71
CA ARG A 242 -18.04 -9.52 -7.40
C ARG A 242 -18.98 -9.20 -8.55
N LEU A 243 -19.79 -8.15 -8.42
CA LEU A 243 -20.70 -7.72 -9.48
C LEU A 243 -19.94 -7.07 -10.65
N ILE A 244 -19.01 -6.16 -10.36
CA ILE A 244 -18.28 -5.44 -11.42
C ILE A 244 -17.42 -6.39 -12.25
N LYS A 245 -16.79 -7.40 -11.64
CA LYS A 245 -15.95 -8.38 -12.34
C LYS A 245 -16.70 -9.25 -13.36
N THR A 246 -18.03 -9.15 -13.42
CA THR A 246 -18.83 -9.80 -14.48
C THR A 246 -19.00 -8.93 -15.72
N LEU A 247 -18.68 -7.64 -15.64
CA LEU A 247 -18.78 -6.69 -16.74
C LEU A 247 -17.52 -6.74 -17.60
N GLU A 248 -17.68 -6.60 -18.91
CA GLU A 248 -16.54 -6.55 -19.83
C GLU A 248 -15.87 -5.17 -19.81
N GLY A 249 -14.53 -5.19 -19.76
CA GLY A 249 -13.71 -3.98 -19.81
C GLY A 249 -13.71 -3.16 -18.52
N SER A 250 -13.12 -1.97 -18.58
CA SER A 250 -12.95 -1.12 -17.41
C SER A 250 -14.27 -0.48 -16.99
N ASN A 251 -14.72 -0.73 -15.77
CA ASN A 251 -16.02 -0.32 -15.26
C ASN A 251 -15.97 0.17 -13.80
N TYR A 252 -16.96 0.96 -13.41
CA TYR A 252 -17.20 1.32 -12.01
C TYR A 252 -18.65 1.06 -11.62
N PHE A 253 -18.88 0.77 -10.34
CA PHE A 253 -20.24 0.63 -9.80
C PHE A 253 -20.35 1.29 -8.44
N ILE A 254 -21.41 2.08 -8.27
CA ILE A 254 -21.70 2.83 -7.05
C ILE A 254 -22.76 2.07 -6.24
N ASP A 255 -22.44 1.73 -4.99
CA ASP A 255 -23.41 1.12 -4.08
C ASP A 255 -24.52 2.12 -3.72
N ARG A 256 -25.72 1.90 -4.28
CA ARG A 256 -26.91 2.73 -4.05
C ARG A 256 -27.82 2.20 -2.94
N ARG A 257 -27.42 1.14 -2.23
CA ARG A 257 -28.21 0.58 -1.12
C ARG A 257 -28.19 1.53 0.07
N LYS A 258 -29.36 1.69 0.70
CA LYS A 258 -29.57 2.55 1.87
C LYS A 258 -28.97 1.94 3.12
#